data_AF-A0A8J7AN97-F1
#
_entry.id   AF-A0A8J7AN97-F1
#
_cell.length_a   1.000
_cell.length_b   1.000
_cell.length_c   1.000
_cell.angle_alpha   90.00
_cell.angle_beta   90.00
_cell.angle_gamma   90.00
#
_symmetry.space_group_name_H-M   'P 1'
#
loop_
_entity.id
_entity.type
_entity.pdbx_description
1 polymer ?
#
loop_
_entity_poly.entity_id
_entity_poly.type
_entity_poly.pdbx_seq_one_letter_code
_entity_poly.pdbx_strand_id
1 'polypeptide(L)' 'MAPHSGHCIADSPNSSVNYATPSRYTYGQAVDFYVSGVPIRQVAAALSDWPGGLGLYPTWVHLDTGPRRRWYR' A
#
# COMPACT_ATOMS: atom_id res chain seq x y z
N MET A 1 -15.32 1.35 -20.35
CA MET A 1 -13.85 1.27 -20.14
C MET A 1 -13.51 2.23 -19.02
N ALA A 2 -13.37 1.74 -17.79
CA ALA A 2 -13.07 2.59 -16.64
C ALA A 2 -11.55 2.80 -16.53
N PRO A 3 -11.06 4.04 -16.32
CA PRO A 3 -9.64 4.30 -16.19
C PRO A 3 -9.11 3.69 -14.90
N HIS A 4 -7.99 2.98 -15.02
CA HIS A 4 -7.30 2.30 -13.95
C HIS A 4 -6.54 3.36 -13.13
N SER A 5 -7.12 3.87 -12.05
CA SER A 5 -6.45 4.81 -11.16
C SER A 5 -5.47 4.06 -10.24
N GLY A 6 -4.28 3.76 -10.76
CA GLY A 6 -3.10 3.50 -9.92
C GLY A 6 -2.71 4.81 -9.27
N HIS A 7 -3.14 5.04 -8.03
CA HIS A 7 -2.76 6.24 -7.28
C HIS A 7 -1.30 6.06 -6.82
N CYS A 8 -0.34 6.40 -7.69
CA CYS A 8 0.99 6.75 -7.23
C CYS A 8 0.85 8.05 -6.43
N ILE A 9 0.93 7.97 -5.09
CA ILE A 9 0.95 9.14 -4.19
C ILE A 9 2.32 9.84 -4.35
N ALA A 10 2.56 10.43 -5.53
CA ALA A 10 3.62 11.40 -5.75
C ALA A 10 3.05 12.82 -5.90
N ASP A 11 1.74 12.97 -6.13
CA ASP A 11 1.09 14.27 -6.42
C ASP A 11 -0.07 14.59 -5.46
N SER A 12 0.17 14.63 -4.15
CA SER A 12 -0.73 15.34 -3.23
C SER A 12 0.02 16.49 -2.56
N PRO A 13 -0.24 17.77 -2.92
CA PRO A 13 0.44 18.93 -2.36
C PRO A 13 -0.02 19.27 -0.92
N ASN A 14 -0.85 18.44 -0.29
CA ASN A 14 -1.47 18.76 0.99
C ASN A 14 -1.86 17.53 1.83
N SER A 15 -0.89 16.74 2.28
CA SER A 15 -1.05 15.99 3.53
C SER A 15 0.31 15.61 4.11
N SER A 16 0.54 16.02 5.35
CA SER A 16 1.62 15.55 6.21
C SER A 16 1.39 14.08 6.58
N VAL A 17 1.59 13.18 5.62
CA VAL A 17 1.66 11.75 5.89
C VAL A 17 3.00 11.48 6.57
N ASN A 18 2.95 11.26 7.90
CA ASN A 18 4.10 10.88 8.70
C ASN A 18 4.62 9.53 8.23
N TYR A 19 5.56 9.54 7.31
CA TYR A 19 6.30 8.35 6.96
C TYR A 19 7.43 8.15 7.98
N ALA A 20 7.54 6.95 8.55
CA ALA A 20 8.61 6.63 9.51
C ALA A 20 9.98 6.74 8.83
N THR A 21 10.74 7.80 9.08
CA THR A 21 12.05 8.05 8.46
C THR A 21 13.11 7.08 8.99
N PRO A 22 13.90 6.41 8.14
CA PRO A 22 13.88 6.46 6.67
C PRO A 22 12.80 5.55 6.08
N SER A 23 11.77 6.15 5.48
CA SER A 23 10.60 5.41 5.02
C SER A 23 10.81 4.90 3.60
N ARG A 24 10.36 3.68 3.31
CA ARG A 24 10.51 3.05 1.98
C ARG A 24 9.79 3.80 0.86
N TYR A 25 8.82 4.66 1.16
CA TYR A 25 8.16 5.50 0.16
C TYR A 25 9.11 6.47 -0.52
N THR A 26 10.08 7.02 0.23
CA THR A 26 11.07 7.98 -0.29
C THR A 26 11.96 7.37 -1.38
N TYR A 27 12.08 6.03 -1.41
CA TYR A 27 12.83 5.29 -2.41
C TYR A 27 11.95 4.63 -3.47
N GLY A 28 10.63 4.91 -3.48
CA GLY A 28 9.68 4.22 -4.36
C GLY A 28 9.53 2.73 -4.05
N GLN A 29 9.86 2.31 -2.82
CA GLN A 29 9.87 0.92 -2.37
C GLN A 29 8.63 0.55 -1.54
N ALA A 30 7.65 1.45 -1.44
CA ALA A 30 6.38 1.22 -0.77
C ALA A 30 5.23 1.88 -1.52
N VAL A 31 4.05 1.28 -1.45
CA VAL A 31 2.81 1.77 -2.05
C VAL A 31 1.63 1.48 -1.13
N ASP A 32 0.72 2.45 -1.04
CA ASP A 32 -0.60 2.25 -0.45
C ASP A 32 -1.64 2.31 -1.56
N PHE A 33 -2.51 1.32 -1.60
CA PHE A 33 -3.51 1.24 -2.66
C PHE A 33 -4.76 0.49 -2.20
N TYR A 34 -5.81 0.62 -3.01
CA TYR A 34 -7.00 -0.21 -2.95
C TYR A 34 -7.44 -0.54 -4.37
N VAL A 35 -8.18 -1.63 -4.53
CA VAL A 35 -8.74 -2.01 -5.82
C VAL A 35 -10.24 -1.72 -5.78
N SER A 36 -10.69 -0.80 -6.62
CA SER A 36 -12.12 -0.43 -6.67
C SER A 36 -12.99 -1.66 -6.93
N GLY A 37 -14.05 -1.81 -6.14
CA GLY A 37 -14.97 -2.96 -6.23
C GLY A 37 -14.44 -4.27 -5.65
N VAL A 38 -13.20 -4.33 -5.15
CA VAL A 38 -12.64 -5.52 -4.52
C VAL A 38 -12.46 -5.27 -3.02
N PRO A 39 -13.00 -6.12 -2.14
CA PRO A 39 -12.78 -6.01 -0.71
C PRO A 39 -11.28 -6.08 -0.37
N ILE A 40 -10.81 -5.17 0.49
CA ILE A 40 -9.40 -5.09 0.93
C ILE A 40 -8.84 -6.42 1.45
N ARG A 41 -9.68 -7.25 2.07
CA ARG A 41 -9.31 -8.58 2.56
C ARG A 41 -8.99 -9.55 1.42
N GLN A 42 -9.70 -9.45 0.30
CA GLN A 42 -9.41 -10.25 -0.90
C GLN A 42 -8.10 -9.79 -1.54
N VAL A 43 -7.85 -8.48 -1.60
CA VAL A 43 -6.56 -7.93 -2.07
C VAL A 43 -5.41 -8.44 -1.21
N ALA A 44 -5.52 -8.37 0.12
CA ALA A 44 -4.49 -8.88 1.02
C ALA A 44 -4.31 -10.41 0.94
N ALA A 45 -5.39 -11.18 0.75
CA ALA A 45 -5.31 -12.62 0.56
C ALA A 45 -4.54 -12.97 -0.74
N ALA A 46 -4.81 -12.25 -1.82
CA ALA A 46 -4.10 -12.42 -3.10
C ALA A 46 -2.61 -12.07 -3.01
N LEU A 47 -2.22 -11.22 -2.06
CA LEU A 47 -0.84 -10.79 -1.83
C LEU A 47 -0.17 -11.51 -0.65
N SER A 48 -0.79 -12.55 -0.09
CA SER A 48 -0.31 -13.24 1.11
C SER A 48 1.13 -13.78 0.97
N ASP A 49 1.51 -14.18 -0.25
CA ASP A 49 2.83 -14.70 -0.59
C ASP A 49 3.89 -13.64 -0.91
N TRP A 50 3.53 -12.36 -0.89
CA TRP A 50 4.46 -11.26 -1.15
C TRP A 50 5.72 -11.36 -0.28
N PRO A 51 6.94 -11.32 -0.87
CA PRO A 51 8.18 -11.48 -0.11
C PRO A 51 8.46 -10.29 0.81
N GLY A 52 7.88 -9.12 0.53
CA GLY A 52 8.08 -7.91 1.30
C GLY A 52 7.06 -7.69 2.41
N GLY A 53 6.95 -6.45 2.90
CA GLY A 53 5.95 -6.08 3.90
C GLY A 53 4.56 -5.97 3.29
N LEU A 54 3.55 -6.43 4.04
CA LEU A 54 2.14 -6.38 3.68
C LEU A 54 1.34 -5.91 4.90
N GLY A 55 0.61 -4.80 4.75
CA GLY A 55 -0.27 -4.26 5.78
C GLY A 55 -1.71 -4.18 5.30
N LEU A 56 -2.64 -4.62 6.13
CA LEU A 56 -4.07 -4.42 5.91
C LEU A 56 -4.57 -3.32 6.84
N TYR A 57 -5.17 -2.30 6.26
CA TYR A 57 -5.83 -1.19 6.94
C TYR A 57 -7.31 -1.14 6.52
N PRO A 58 -8.20 -0.48 7.28
CA PRO A 58 -9.64 -0.50 7.00
C PRO A 58 -10.06 -0.04 5.59
N THR A 59 -9.25 0.79 4.93
CA THR A 59 -9.59 1.39 3.62
C THR A 59 -8.54 1.13 2.53
N TRP A 60 -7.37 0.59 2.85
CA TRP A 60 -6.27 0.39 1.91
C TRP A 60 -5.33 -0.73 2.35
N VAL A 61 -4.46 -1.14 1.43
CA VAL A 61 -3.41 -2.13 1.63
C VAL A 61 -2.06 -1.43 1.48
N HIS A 62 -1.17 -1.68 2.44
CA HIS A 62 0.23 -1.31 2.40
C HIS A 62 1.06 -2.43 1.79
N LEU A 63 1.96 -2.09 0.88
CA LEU A 63 2.93 -3.02 0.31
C LEU A 63 4.31 -2.37 0.26
N ASP A 64 5.33 -3.03 0.78
CA ASP A 64 6.71 -2.55 0.69
C ASP A 64 7.71 -3.67 0.36
N THR A 65 8.91 -3.31 -0.10
CA THR A 65 9.96 -4.26 -0.51
C THR A 65 10.94 -4.63 0.62
N GLY A 66 10.65 -4.29 1.88
CA GLY A 66 11.46 -4.66 3.03
C GLY A 66 11.32 -6.14 3.43
N PRO A 67 11.83 -6.55 4.61
CA PRO A 67 11.64 -7.91 5.10
C PRO A 67 10.17 -8.31 5.26
N ARG A 68 9.87 -9.61 5.07
CA ARG A 68 8.54 -10.22 5.17
C ARG A 68 7.88 -9.92 6.53
N ARG A 69 7.00 -8.91 6.59
CA ARG A 69 6.23 -8.49 7.79
C ARG A 69 4.76 -8.29 7.47
N ARG A 70 3.88 -8.61 8.44
CA ARG A 70 2.41 -8.59 8.30
C ARG A 70 1.84 -7.70 9.39
N TRP A 71 0.98 -6.76 9.02
CA TRP A 71 0.24 -5.93 9.97
C TRP A 71 -1.25 -6.00 9.63
N TYR A 72 -2.09 -6.41 10.58
CA TYR A 72 -3.53 -6.45 10.41
C TYR A 72 -4.13 -5.50 11.46
N ARG A 73 -4.50 -4.29 11.02
CA ARG A 73 -5.10 -3.24 11.86
C ARG A 73 -6.54 -2.94 11.47
#